data_AF-A0A543IUN9-F1
#
_entry.id   AF-A0A543IUN9-F1
#
_cell.length_a   1.000
_cell.length_b   1.000
_cell.length_c   1.000
_cell.angle_alpha   90.00
_cell.angle_beta   90.00
_cell.angle_gamma   90.00
#
_symmetry.space_group_name_H-M   'P 1'
#
loop_
_entity.id
_entity.type
_entity.pdbx_description
1 polymer ?
#
loop_
_entity_poly.entity_id
_entity_poly.type
_entity_poly.pdbx_seq_one_letter_code
_entity_poly.pdbx_strand_id
1 'polypeptide(L)' 'MAKLMDRVKQWMQSPQGRERTEDAKRMARDPQTRTKAKRLFDRFRSHR' A
#
# COMPACT_ATOMS: atom_id res chain seq x y z
N MET A 1 11.43 -20.50 4.66
CA MET A 1 11.03 -19.12 4.28
C MET A 1 10.86 -18.89 2.77
N ALA A 2 11.51 -19.64 1.87
CA ALA A 2 11.40 -19.44 0.42
C ALA A 2 9.98 -19.60 -0.15
N LYS A 3 9.20 -20.56 0.34
CA LYS A 3 7.86 -20.89 -0.19
C LYS A 3 6.80 -19.80 0.03
N LEU A 4 6.95 -19.01 1.11
CA LEU A 4 6.04 -17.90 1.41
C LEU A 4 6.34 -16.69 0.52
N MET A 5 7.63 -16.39 0.32
CA MET A 5 8.08 -15.35 -0.60
C MET A 5 7.70 -15.69 -2.03
N ASP A 6 7.84 -16.95 -2.45
CA ASP A 6 7.45 -17.40 -3.78
C ASP A 6 5.94 -17.26 -4.02
N ARG A 7 5.12 -17.64 -3.04
CA ARG A 7 3.66 -17.44 -3.09
C ARG A 7 3.27 -15.96 -3.12
N VAL A 8 3.97 -15.09 -2.38
CA VAL A 8 3.75 -13.63 -2.42
C VAL A 8 4.17 -13.05 -3.77
N LYS A 9 5.27 -13.52 -4.35
CA LYS A 9 5.76 -13.10 -5.66
C LYS A 9 4.82 -13.55 -6.79
N GLN A 10 4.34 -14.79 -6.70
CA GLN A 10 3.34 -15.35 -7.60
C GLN A 10 2.00 -14.62 -7.44
N TRP A 11 1.62 -14.24 -6.22
CA TRP A 11 0.43 -13.42 -5.96
C TRP A 11 0.58 -11.98 -6.45
N MET A 12 1.77 -11.39 -6.37
CA MET A 12 2.08 -10.08 -6.98
C MET A 12 2.08 -10.13 -8.51
N GLN A 13 2.48 -11.27 -9.10
CA GLN A 13 2.42 -11.50 -10.54
C GLN A 13 1.01 -11.86 -11.03
N SER A 14 0.12 -12.30 -10.14
CA SER A 14 -1.29 -12.50 -10.46
C SER A 14 -1.99 -11.17 -10.80
N PRO A 15 -3.00 -11.20 -11.68
CA PRO A 15 -3.76 -10.00 -12.07
C PRO A 15 -4.39 -9.29 -10.86
N GLN A 16 -4.78 -10.03 -9.83
CA GLN A 16 -5.28 -9.50 -8.55
C GLN A 16 -4.23 -8.67 -7.80
N GLY A 17 -2.96 -9.08 -7.83
CA GLY A 17 -1.86 -8.34 -7.22
C GLY A 17 -1.54 -7.07 -8.00
N ARG A 18 -1.60 -7.12 -9.33
CA ARG A 18 -1.45 -5.93 -10.18
C ARG A 18 -2.55 -4.92 -9.91
N GLU A 19 -3.80 -5.32 -9.88
CA GLU A 19 -4.94 -4.42 -9.62
C GLU A 19 -4.79 -3.74 -8.25
N ARG A 20 -4.45 -4.49 -7.20
CA ARG A 20 -4.16 -3.89 -5.88
C ARG A 20 -2.94 -3.00 -5.86
N THR A 21 -1.90 -3.33 -6.63
CA THR A 21 -0.70 -2.51 -6.74
C THR A 21 -0.97 -1.24 -7.54
N GLU A 22 -1.85 -1.31 -8.55
CA GLU A 22 -2.29 -0.17 -9.35
C GLU A 22 -3.22 0.73 -8.55
N ASP A 23 -4.17 0.18 -7.80
CA ASP A 23 -4.99 0.94 -6.85
C ASP A 23 -4.12 1.58 -5.77
N ALA A 24 -3.17 0.84 -5.20
CA ALA A 24 -2.20 1.38 -4.25
C ALA A 24 -1.34 2.47 -4.90
N LYS A 25 -0.87 2.28 -6.14
CA LYS A 25 -0.13 3.30 -6.90
C LYS A 25 -1.00 4.51 -7.18
N ARG A 26 -2.28 4.33 -7.50
CA ARG A 26 -3.23 5.39 -7.83
C ARG A 26 -3.59 6.20 -6.59
N MET A 27 -3.84 5.53 -5.47
CA MET A 27 -3.96 6.14 -4.15
C MET A 27 -2.67 6.84 -3.70
N ALA A 28 -1.50 6.27 -4.01
CA ALA A 28 -0.21 6.87 -3.68
C ALA A 28 0.15 8.05 -4.61
N ARG A 29 -0.32 8.02 -5.86
CA ARG A 29 -0.17 9.11 -6.83
C ARG A 29 -1.03 10.30 -6.46
N ASP A 30 -2.07 10.09 -5.67
CA ASP A 30 -2.97 11.14 -5.22
C ASP A 30 -2.34 11.95 -4.06
N PRO A 31 -1.86 13.19 -4.34
CA PRO A 31 -1.18 13.98 -3.32
C PRO A 31 -2.14 14.46 -2.21
N GLN A 32 -3.43 14.56 -2.51
CA GLN A 32 -4.45 14.94 -1.53
C GLN A 32 -4.65 13.82 -0.51
N THR A 33 -4.75 12.57 -0.96
CA THR A 33 -4.82 11.37 -0.12
C THR A 33 -3.58 11.25 0.76
N ARG A 34 -2.39 11.51 0.20
CA ARG A 34 -1.13 11.50 0.96
C ARG A 34 -1.09 12.58 2.05
N THR A 35 -1.60 13.77 1.77
CA THR A 35 -1.65 14.88 2.75
C THR A 35 -2.64 14.59 3.88
N LYS A 36 -3.81 14.03 3.53
CA LYS A 36 -4.84 13.64 4.50
C LYS A 36 -4.36 12.48 5.39
N ALA A 37 -3.73 11.48 4.78
CA ALA A 37 -3.08 10.38 5.48
C ALA A 37 -1.96 10.89 6.39
N LYS A 38 -1.09 11.79 5.90
CA LYS A 38 -0.02 12.40 6.72
C LYS A 38 -0.59 13.13 7.92
N ARG A 39 -1.63 13.95 7.77
CA ARG A 39 -2.31 14.63 8.90
C ARG A 39 -2.89 13.64 9.92
N LEU A 40 -3.55 12.59 9.45
CA LEU A 40 -4.09 11.54 10.31
C LEU A 40 -2.97 10.82 11.08
N PHE A 41 -1.90 10.45 10.38
CA PHE A 41 -0.75 9.77 10.96
C PHE A 41 -0.01 10.65 11.98
N ASP A 42 0.16 11.94 11.67
CA ASP A 42 0.79 12.92 12.54
C ASP A 42 -0.04 13.13 13.81
N ARG A 43 -1.37 13.25 13.68
CA ARG A 43 -2.30 13.34 14.81
C ARG A 43 -2.30 12.07 15.66
N PHE A 44 -2.21 10.90 15.04
CA PHE A 44 -2.16 9.61 15.75
C PHE A 44 -0.81 9.42 16.46
N ARG A 45 0.28 9.89 15.85
CA ARG A 45 1.62 9.87 16.45
C ARG A 45 1.77 10.85 17.60
N SER A 46 1.13 12.01 17.53
CA SER A 46 1.13 13.03 18.59
C SER A 46 0.24 12.66 19.80
N HIS A 47 -0.63 11.66 19.63
CA HIS A 47 -1.53 11.16 20.68
C HIS A 47 -0.94 9.97 21.48
N ARG A 48 0.34 9.65 21.28
CA ARG A 48 1.08 8.66 22.06
C ARG A 48 2.25 9.36 22.73
#